data_AF-A0A9D9Y2N2-F1
#
_entry.id   AF-A0A9D9Y2N2-F1
#
_cell.length_a   1.000
_cell.length_b   1.000
_cell.length_c   1.000
_cell.angle_alpha   90.00
_cell.angle_beta   90.00
_cell.angle_gamma   90.00
#
_symmetry.space_group_name_H-M   'P 1'
#
loop_
_entity.id
_entity.type
_entity.pdbx_description
1 polymer ?
#
loop_
_entity_poly.entity_id
_entity_poly.type
_entity_poly.pdbx_seq_one_letter_code
_entity_poly.pdbx_strand_id
1 'polypeptide(L)' 'LASVTVVAADCKTADALATAIDVLGPDKGLAFAERHNLAVYLLVRAGAGFESRHSPAFAPFLGTAAAKETP' A
#
# COMPACT_ATOMS: atom_id res chain seq x y z
N LEU A 1 -10.87 -1.30 0.09
CA LEU A 1 -9.57 -0.59 0.13
C LEU A 1 -9.86 0.85 0.52
N ALA A 2 -9.11 1.43 1.46
CA ALA A 2 -9.36 2.79 1.95
C ALA A 2 -8.31 3.79 1.44
N SER A 3 -7.07 3.36 1.32
CA SER A 3 -5.97 4.19 0.79
C SER A 3 -4.91 3.32 0.15
N VAL A 4 -4.25 3.86 -0.87
CA VAL A 4 -3.10 3.27 -1.57
C VAL A 4 -2.00 4.33 -1.64
N THR A 5 -0.83 3.97 -1.12
CA THR A 5 0.38 4.79 -1.21
C THR A 5 1.41 4.06 -2.05
N VAL A 6 1.95 4.73 -3.07
CA VAL A 6 2.98 4.17 -3.96
C VAL A 6 4.19 5.08 -3.95
N VAL A 7 5.38 4.50 -3.78
CA VAL A 7 6.65 5.21 -3.98
C VAL A 7 7.26 4.74 -5.29
N ALA A 8 7.53 5.67 -6.20
CA ALA A 8 8.15 5.42 -7.50
C ALA A 8 9.13 6.54 -7.85
N ALA A 9 9.91 6.34 -8.91
CA ALA A 9 10.91 7.32 -9.37
C ALA A 9 10.28 8.65 -9.86
N ASP A 10 9.02 8.60 -10.29
CA ASP A 10 8.28 9.77 -10.77
C ASP A 10 6.79 9.69 -10.37
N CYS A 11 6.16 10.86 -10.25
CA CYS A 11 4.77 10.95 -9.81
C CYS A 11 3.77 10.35 -10.79
N LYS A 12 4.07 10.37 -12.11
CA LYS A 12 3.16 9.82 -13.13
C LYS A 12 3.04 8.30 -12.96
N THR A 13 4.16 7.63 -12.73
CA THR A 13 4.20 6.19 -12.48
C THR A 13 3.52 5.85 -11.15
N ALA A 14 3.78 6.62 -10.09
CA ALA A 14 3.13 6.41 -8.79
C ALA A 14 1.60 6.53 -8.88
N ASP A 15 1.08 7.56 -9.53
CA ASP A 15 -0.35 7.82 -9.69
C ASP A 15 -1.07 6.74 -10.51
N ALA A 16 -0.46 6.33 -11.63
CA ALA A 16 -0.99 5.26 -12.48
C ALA A 16 -1.03 3.92 -11.72
N LEU A 17 0.03 3.59 -10.97
CA LEU A 17 0.09 2.36 -10.18
C LEU A 17 -0.88 2.39 -9.00
N ALA A 18 -1.02 3.52 -8.31
CA ALA A 18 -1.98 3.67 -7.21
C ALA A 18 -3.40 3.40 -7.70
N THR A 19 -3.77 3.99 -8.85
CA THR A 19 -5.06 3.75 -9.50
C THR A 19 -5.25 2.28 -9.88
N ALA A 20 -4.24 1.66 -10.50
CA ALA A 20 -4.31 0.25 -10.90
C ALA A 20 -4.49 -0.69 -9.69
N ILE A 21 -3.75 -0.45 -8.62
CA ILE A 21 -3.81 -1.23 -7.37
C ILE A 21 -5.16 -1.03 -6.68
N ASP A 22 -5.71 0.19 -6.69
CA ASP A 22 -7.02 0.47 -6.12
C ASP A 22 -8.12 -0.35 -6.82
N VAL A 23 -8.09 -0.40 -8.16
CA VAL A 23 -8.98 -1.21 -8.99
C VAL A 23 -8.81 -2.72 -8.74
N LEU A 24 -7.57 -3.19 -8.57
CA LEU A 24 -7.30 -4.61 -8.28
C LEU A 24 -7.79 -5.03 -6.89
N GLY A 25 -7.90 -4.07 -5.96
CA GLY A 25 -8.25 -4.32 -4.56
C GLY A 25 -7.07 -4.84 -3.73
N PRO A 26 -7.28 -5.02 -2.42
CA PRO A 26 -6.18 -5.17 -1.46
C PRO A 26 -5.34 -6.44 -1.67
N ASP A 27 -5.97 -7.58 -1.93
CA ASP A 27 -5.25 -8.86 -2.03
C ASP A 27 -4.50 -8.99 -3.37
N LYS A 28 -5.21 -8.76 -4.49
CA LYS A 28 -4.60 -8.83 -5.82
C LYS A 28 -3.61 -7.68 -6.06
N GLY A 29 -3.90 -6.50 -5.54
CA GLY A 29 -3.03 -5.33 -5.62
C GLY A 29 -1.71 -5.54 -4.87
N LEU A 30 -1.75 -6.12 -3.67
CA LEU A 30 -0.53 -6.45 -2.93
C LEU A 30 0.29 -7.54 -3.62
N ALA A 31 -0.36 -8.62 -4.09
CA ALA A 31 0.32 -9.68 -4.84
C ALA A 31 0.95 -9.16 -6.14
N PHE A 32 0.28 -8.23 -6.84
CA PHE A 32 0.84 -7.53 -7.99
C PHE A 32 2.08 -6.70 -7.60
N ALA A 33 1.99 -5.92 -6.52
CA ALA A 33 3.10 -5.12 -6.03
C ALA A 33 4.32 -5.97 -5.68
N GLU A 34 4.13 -7.10 -5.02
CA GLU A 34 5.18 -8.06 -4.68
C GLU A 34 5.83 -8.66 -5.94
N ARG A 35 5.03 -9.13 -6.90
CA ARG A 35 5.53 -9.71 -8.17
C ARG A 35 6.38 -8.73 -8.97
N HIS A 36 6.03 -7.45 -8.94
CA HIS A 36 6.70 -6.40 -9.71
C HIS A 36 7.70 -5.59 -8.89
N ASN A 37 7.99 -5.99 -7.64
CA ASN A 37 8.89 -5.30 -6.72
C ASN A 37 8.57 -3.80 -6.57
N LEU A 38 7.27 -3.46 -6.46
CA LEU A 38 6.78 -2.10 -6.31
C LEU A 38 6.65 -1.76 -4.84
N ALA A 39 7.12 -0.57 -4.44
CA ALA A 39 6.94 -0.06 -3.08
C ALA A 39 5.50 0.44 -2.90
N VAL A 40 4.67 -0.36 -2.24
CA VAL A 40 3.24 -0.10 -2.06
C VAL A 40 2.86 -0.30 -0.59
N TYR A 41 2.05 0.62 -0.07
CA TYR A 41 1.39 0.52 1.23
C TYR A 41 -0.12 0.68 1.05
N LEU A 42 -0.88 -0.17 1.71
CA LEU A 42 -2.33 -0.25 1.62
C LEU A 42 -2.93 -0.04 3.02
N LEU A 43 -3.97 0.77 3.08
CA LEU A 43 -4.86 0.83 4.24
C LEU A 43 -6.18 0.19 3.87
N VAL A 44 -6.56 -0.89 4.55
CA VAL A 44 -7.74 -1.69 4.25
C VAL A 44 -8.76 -1.53 5.38
N ARG A 45 -10.04 -1.32 5.04
CA ARG A 45 -11.10 -1.27 6.05
C ARG A 45 -11.31 -2.67 6.63
N ALA A 46 -11.24 -2.79 7.96
CA ALA A 46 -11.46 -4.04 8.68
C ALA A 46 -12.39 -3.78 9.88
N GLY A 47 -13.67 -4.15 9.74
CA GLY A 47 -14.68 -3.88 10.75
C GLY A 47 -14.82 -2.38 11.06
N ALA A 48 -14.64 -2.00 12.31
CA ALA A 48 -14.68 -0.61 12.78
C ALA A 48 -13.34 0.14 12.63
N GLY A 49 -12.30 -0.51 12.13
CA GLY A 49 -10.96 0.08 12.03
C GLY A 49 -10.29 -0.15 10.67
N PHE A 50 -8.97 -0.06 10.70
CA PHE A 50 -8.12 -0.24 9.53
C PHE A 50 -7.01 -1.26 9.79
N GLU A 51 -6.69 -2.01 8.75
CA GLU A 51 -5.55 -2.91 8.68
C GLU A 51 -4.55 -2.32 7.69
N SER A 52 -3.28 -2.21 8.09
CA SER A 52 -2.20 -1.83 7.18
C SER A 52 -1.54 -3.05 6.57
N ARG A 53 -1.24 -2.97 5.28
CA ARG A 53 -0.47 -3.98 4.54
C ARG A 53 0.53 -3.27 3.66
N HIS A 54 1.69 -3.87 3.40
CA HIS A 54 2.68 -3.27 2.53
C HIS A 54 3.50 -4.33 1.81
N SER A 55 4.02 -3.99 0.63
CA SER A 55 4.97 -4.86 -0.07
C SER A 55 6.33 -4.83 0.64
N PRO A 56 7.19 -5.86 0.43
CA PRO A 56 8.55 -5.85 0.94
C PRO A 56 9.37 -4.64 0.47
N ALA A 57 9.16 -4.20 -0.77
CA ALA A 57 9.82 -3.03 -1.34
C ALA A 57 9.46 -1.72 -0.64
N PHE A 58 8.34 -1.66 0.11
CA PHE A 58 7.97 -0.48 0.88
C PHE A 58 8.68 -0.40 2.24
N ALA A 59 9.26 -1.51 2.73
CA ALA A 59 9.85 -1.58 4.07
C ALA A 59 10.88 -0.48 4.40
N PRO A 60 11.76 -0.04 3.46
CA PRO A 60 12.72 1.03 3.74
C PRO A 60 12.09 2.40 4.02
N PHE A 61 10.83 2.60 3.65
CA PHE A 61 10.09 3.85 3.87
C PHE A 61 9.30 3.85 5.18
N LEU A 62 9.24 2.73 5.89
CA LEU A 62 8.63 2.66 7.21
C LEU A 62 9.58 3.30 8.23
N GLY A 63 9.15 4.40 8.82
CA GLY A 63 9.85 4.98 9.95
C GLY A 63 9.76 4.07 11.18
N THR A 64 10.73 4.19 12.10
CA THR A 64 10.68 3.53 13.41
C THR A 64 9.64 4.22 14.31
N ALA A 65 8.35 4.01 14.03
CA ALA A 65 7.26 4.39 14.92
C ALA A 65 6.26 3.23 14.97
N ALA A 66 6.15 2.65 16.17
CA ALA A 66 5.30 1.52 16.46
C ALA A 66 3.83 1.82 16.14
N ALA A 67 3.17 0.82 15.55
CA ALA A 67 1.74 0.75 15.39
C ALA A 67 0.99 1.14 16.67
N LYS A 68 0.09 2.11 16.55
CA LYS A 68 -1.25 2.10 17.18
C LYS A 68 -2.06 3.30 16.68
N GLU A 69 -2.85 3.10 15.65
CA GLU A 69 -4.13 3.80 15.57
C GLU A 69 -5.14 2.91 16.33
N THR A 70 -5.39 3.26 17.59
CA THR A 70 -6.45 2.67 18.43
C THR A 70 -7.67 3.61 18.29
N PRO A 71 -8.91 3.10 18.22
CA PRO A 71 -10.08 3.80 17.69
C PRO A 71 -10.45 5.12 18.38
#